data_AF-A0A0K0XY34-F1
#
_entry.id   AF-A0A0K0XY34-F1
#
_cell.length_a   1.000
_cell.length_b   1.000
_cell.length_c   1.000
_cell.angle_alpha   90.00
_cell.angle_beta   90.00
_cell.angle_gamma   90.00
#
_symmetry.space_group_name_H-M   'P 1'
#
loop_
_entity.id
_entity.type
_entity.pdbx_description
1 polymer ?
#
loop_
_entity_poly.entity_id
_entity_poly.type
_entity_poly.pdbx_seq_one_letter_code
_entity_poly.pdbx_strand_id
1 'polypeptide(L)'
;MDQETSPSSPAVHARTGWRSAIPDLIGCGLALALAWTLGWRTADLIWSLWLASLVVGYSLILWKLFGSSLMVLFRHGGELRRSLSDSPRGWIGLGLILFGQLFLLAFFTVHFGGFHWGHSVFVSSFFPISPETGAAFGLSMADFLEVLRRYAWFLPLAFLAERHLFSLPTTHSKHERTSGINAGPADSVAGSKSTKSLDMGAAYKGVLRIHLLIFFLFGAHAAGLPDFVSYSVVYLSFFFPWQKVFGAPKQPGGA
;
A
#
# COMPACT_ATOMS: atom_id res chain seq x y z
N MET A 1 -4.32 -50.17 6.90
CA MET A 1 -4.94 -49.43 5.77
C MET A 1 -4.30 -48.07 5.84
N ASP A 2 -3.11 -48.02 5.26
CA ASP A 2 -2.08 -47.07 5.67
C ASP A 2 -2.17 -45.87 4.74
N GLN A 3 -2.53 -44.71 5.29
CA GLN A 3 -2.50 -43.45 4.57
C GLN A 3 -1.04 -43.03 4.41
N GLU A 4 -0.47 -43.32 3.23
CA GLU A 4 0.75 -42.66 2.76
C GLU A 4 0.51 -41.15 2.68
N THR A 5 1.01 -40.42 3.67
CA THR A 5 1.18 -38.97 3.60
C THR A 5 2.27 -38.67 2.58
N SER A 6 1.88 -38.39 1.33
CA SER A 6 2.78 -37.87 0.31
C SER A 6 3.50 -36.62 0.83
N PRO A 7 4.84 -36.59 0.89
CA PRO A 7 5.58 -35.40 1.27
C PRO A 7 5.42 -34.36 0.16
N SER A 8 4.61 -33.33 0.41
CA SER A 8 4.56 -32.14 -0.43
C SER A 8 5.95 -31.50 -0.45
N SER A 9 6.70 -31.76 -1.52
CA SER A 9 8.12 -31.46 -1.61
C SER A 9 8.38 -29.94 -1.53
N PRO A 10 9.23 -29.45 -0.61
CA PRO A 10 9.51 -28.01 -0.42
C PRO A 10 10.06 -27.32 -1.67
N ALA A 11 10.65 -28.08 -2.59
CA ALA A 11 11.16 -27.59 -3.87
C ALA A 11 10.07 -27.05 -4.81
N VAL A 12 8.81 -27.53 -4.69
CA VAL A 12 7.70 -27.07 -5.54
C VAL A 12 7.22 -25.68 -5.11
N HIS A 13 7.12 -25.43 -3.80
CA HIS A 13 6.74 -24.12 -3.25
C HIS A 13 7.78 -23.03 -3.56
N ALA A 14 9.07 -23.37 -3.50
CA ALA A 14 10.15 -22.45 -3.87
C ALA A 14 10.06 -22.01 -5.34
N ARG A 15 9.83 -22.93 -6.29
CA ARG A 15 9.76 -22.60 -7.73
C ARG A 15 8.59 -21.70 -8.09
N THR A 16 7.44 -21.82 -7.43
CA THR A 16 6.29 -20.93 -7.63
C THR A 16 6.53 -19.52 -7.10
N GLY A 17 7.26 -19.37 -5.99
CA GLY A 17 7.63 -18.06 -5.42
C GLY A 17 8.49 -17.23 -6.38
N TRP A 18 9.53 -17.83 -6.97
CA TRP A 18 10.43 -17.17 -7.92
C TRP A 18 9.74 -16.65 -9.17
N ARG A 19 8.83 -17.42 -9.79
CA ARG A 19 8.09 -16.96 -10.98
C ARG A 19 7.21 -15.74 -10.68
N SER A 20 6.59 -15.71 -9.50
CA SER A 20 5.76 -14.57 -9.05
C SER A 20 6.57 -13.33 -8.64
N ALA A 21 7.90 -13.47 -8.49
CA ALA A 21 8.85 -12.42 -8.17
C ALA A 21 9.49 -11.78 -9.42
N ILE A 22 9.42 -12.42 -10.59
CA ILE A 22 10.03 -11.91 -11.84
C ILE A 22 9.59 -10.48 -12.18
N PRO A 23 8.28 -10.12 -12.14
CA PRO A 23 7.87 -8.75 -12.45
C PRO A 23 8.47 -7.72 -11.49
N ASP A 24 8.63 -8.09 -10.21
CA ASP A 24 9.21 -7.23 -9.17
C ASP A 24 10.72 -7.02 -9.43
N LEU A 25 11.43 -8.08 -9.82
CA LEU A 25 12.86 -8.03 -10.16
C LEU A 25 13.12 -7.22 -11.42
N ILE A 26 12.28 -7.36 -12.46
CA ILE A 26 12.37 -6.55 -13.68
C ILE A 26 12.14 -5.08 -13.34
N GLY A 27 11.10 -4.78 -12.55
CA GLY A 27 10.84 -3.42 -12.08
C GLY A 27 12.03 -2.84 -11.30
N CYS A 28 12.61 -3.61 -10.40
CA CYS A 28 13.80 -3.22 -9.63
C CYS A 28 15.00 -2.92 -10.55
N GLY A 29 15.28 -3.81 -11.51
CA GLY A 29 16.40 -3.67 -12.44
C GLY A 29 16.24 -2.47 -13.37
N LEU A 30 15.04 -2.26 -13.92
CA LEU A 30 14.73 -1.09 -14.75
C LEU A 30 14.87 0.21 -13.96
N ALA A 31 14.40 0.24 -12.72
CA ALA A 31 14.45 1.44 -11.90
C ALA A 31 15.90 1.81 -11.52
N LEU A 32 16.72 0.80 -11.16
CA LEU A 32 18.15 0.98 -10.91
C LEU A 32 18.90 1.44 -12.16
N ALA A 33 18.62 0.83 -13.31
CA ALA A 33 19.24 1.21 -14.58
C ALA A 33 18.89 2.65 -14.96
N LEU A 34 17.62 3.05 -14.83
CA LEU A 34 17.18 4.40 -15.12
C LEU A 34 17.83 5.42 -14.17
N ALA A 35 17.81 5.16 -12.86
CA ALA A 35 18.45 6.02 -11.87
C ALA A 35 19.94 6.22 -12.18
N TRP A 36 20.65 5.16 -12.59
CA TRP A 36 22.04 5.24 -13.01
C TRP A 36 22.21 6.08 -14.28
N THR A 37 21.44 5.82 -15.33
CA THR A 37 21.56 6.54 -16.61
C THR A 37 21.22 8.02 -16.51
N LEU A 38 20.31 8.38 -15.61
CA LEU A 38 19.88 9.76 -15.39
C LEU A 38 20.78 10.50 -14.40
N GLY A 39 21.83 9.85 -13.88
CA GLY A 39 22.75 10.45 -12.92
C GLY A 39 22.06 10.92 -11.64
N TRP A 40 21.05 10.18 -11.19
CA TRP A 40 20.24 10.57 -10.03
C TRP A 40 21.10 10.76 -8.79
N ARG A 41 20.81 11.85 -8.06
CA ARG A 41 21.38 12.19 -6.76
C ARG A 41 20.46 11.70 -5.65
N THR A 42 20.97 11.64 -4.41
CA THR A 42 20.16 11.23 -3.25
C THR A 42 18.90 12.09 -3.09
N ALA A 43 18.97 13.38 -3.44
CA ALA A 43 17.81 14.27 -3.48
C ALA A 43 16.70 13.76 -4.42
N ASP A 44 17.05 13.31 -5.63
CA ASP A 44 16.09 12.83 -6.63
C ASP A 44 15.35 11.57 -6.14
N LEU A 45 16.07 10.69 -5.44
CA LEU A 45 15.47 9.50 -4.86
C LEU A 45 14.51 9.84 -3.71
N ILE A 46 14.90 10.76 -2.83
CA ILE A 46 14.05 11.19 -1.72
C ILE A 46 12.76 11.84 -2.24
N TRP A 47 12.87 12.75 -3.22
CA TRP A 47 11.69 13.42 -3.79
C TRP A 47 10.80 12.48 -4.59
N SER A 48 11.36 11.53 -5.34
CA SER A 48 10.56 10.51 -6.05
C SER A 48 9.85 9.56 -5.10
N LEU A 49 10.48 9.14 -4.00
CA LEU A 49 9.84 8.32 -2.95
C LEU A 49 8.76 9.10 -2.20
N TRP A 50 9.00 10.38 -1.88
CA TRP A 50 8.01 11.25 -1.27
C TRP A 50 6.78 11.43 -2.18
N LEU A 51 7.00 11.65 -3.48
CA LEU A 51 5.92 11.77 -4.46
C LEU A 51 5.16 10.45 -4.59
N ALA A 52 5.87 9.32 -4.64
CA ALA A 52 5.27 7.99 -4.70
C ALA A 52 4.44 7.69 -3.44
N SER A 53 4.94 8.00 -2.24
CA SER A 53 4.19 7.78 -0.99
C SER A 53 2.90 8.60 -0.99
N LEU A 54 2.95 9.85 -1.46
CA LEU A 54 1.77 10.72 -1.58
C LEU A 54 0.76 10.14 -2.57
N VAL A 55 1.16 9.89 -3.81
CA VAL A 55 0.24 9.52 -4.89
C VAL A 55 -0.29 8.09 -4.71
N VAL A 56 0.59 7.12 -4.45
CA VAL A 56 0.20 5.72 -4.27
C VAL A 56 -0.58 5.57 -2.97
N GLY A 57 -0.13 6.20 -1.89
CA GLY A 57 -0.83 6.19 -0.60
C GLY A 57 -2.23 6.80 -0.68
N TYR A 58 -2.38 7.95 -1.35
CA TYR A 58 -3.70 8.56 -1.54
C TYR A 58 -4.62 7.72 -2.43
N SER A 59 -4.05 7.12 -3.47
CA SER A 59 -4.78 6.18 -4.33
C SER A 59 -5.28 4.96 -3.53
N LEU A 60 -4.49 4.47 -2.57
CA LEU A 60 -4.91 3.39 -1.67
C LEU A 60 -6.04 3.82 -0.74
N ILE A 61 -6.02 5.05 -0.21
CA ILE A 61 -7.13 5.60 0.58
C ILE A 61 -8.41 5.56 -0.25
N LEU A 62 -8.38 6.11 -1.47
CA LEU A 62 -9.53 6.07 -2.38
C LEU A 62 -9.99 4.65 -2.68
N TRP A 63 -9.04 3.74 -2.97
CA TRP A 63 -9.33 2.35 -3.26
C TRP A 63 -9.99 1.62 -2.08
N LYS A 64 -9.50 1.83 -0.85
CA LYS A 64 -10.06 1.17 0.34
C LYS A 64 -11.41 1.76 0.74
N LEU A 65 -11.61 3.06 0.58
CA LEU A 65 -12.89 3.72 0.89
C LEU A 65 -13.96 3.33 -0.13
N PHE A 66 -13.66 3.42 -1.42
CA PHE A 66 -14.67 3.33 -2.48
C PHE A 66 -14.65 2.02 -3.26
N GLY A 67 -13.56 1.24 -3.23
CA GLY A 67 -13.41 0.04 -4.07
C GLY A 67 -14.50 -1.01 -3.84
N SER A 68 -14.93 -1.20 -2.59
CA SER A 68 -16.04 -2.12 -2.26
C SER A 68 -17.38 -1.59 -2.77
N SER A 69 -17.69 -0.31 -2.54
CA SER A 69 -18.92 0.31 -3.04
C SER A 69 -18.99 0.31 -4.56
N LEU A 70 -17.87 0.60 -5.22
CA LEU A 70 -17.75 0.61 -6.66
C LEU A 70 -17.97 -0.80 -7.24
N MET A 71 -17.41 -1.84 -6.61
CA MET A 71 -17.65 -3.22 -7.01
C MET A 71 -19.12 -3.63 -6.83
N VAL A 72 -19.74 -3.29 -5.70
CA VAL A 72 -21.16 -3.59 -5.45
C VAL A 72 -22.04 -2.88 -6.47
N LEU A 73 -21.75 -1.61 -6.76
CA LEU A 73 -22.47 -0.84 -7.77
C LEU A 73 -22.37 -1.46 -9.16
N PHE A 74 -21.17 -1.86 -9.58
CA PHE A 74 -20.97 -2.46 -10.91
C PHE A 74 -21.50 -3.89 -11.03
N ARG A 75 -21.39 -4.73 -9.99
CA ARG A 75 -21.84 -6.13 -10.04
C ARG A 75 -23.33 -6.32 -9.71
N HIS A 76 -23.87 -5.53 -8.78
CA HIS A 76 -25.20 -5.71 -8.21
C HIS A 76 -26.06 -4.45 -8.32
N GLY A 77 -25.73 -3.51 -9.21
CA GLY A 77 -26.44 -2.24 -9.35
C GLY A 77 -27.95 -2.39 -9.59
N GLY A 78 -28.36 -3.46 -10.30
CA GLY A 78 -29.77 -3.78 -10.51
C GLY A 78 -30.50 -4.20 -9.24
N GLU A 79 -29.87 -4.98 -8.36
CA GLU A 79 -30.43 -5.41 -7.08
C GLU A 79 -30.44 -4.26 -6.06
N LEU A 80 -29.37 -3.46 -6.03
CA LEU A 80 -29.31 -2.26 -5.21
C LEU A 80 -30.45 -1.29 -5.57
N ARG A 81 -30.70 -1.08 -6.86
CA ARG A 81 -31.80 -0.21 -7.32
C ARG A 81 -33.18 -0.70 -6.89
N ARG A 82 -33.43 -2.01 -6.91
CA ARG A 82 -34.68 -2.61 -6.42
C ARG A 82 -34.81 -2.47 -4.90
N SER A 83 -33.75 -2.76 -4.15
CA SER A 83 -33.73 -2.58 -2.69
C SER A 83 -33.99 -1.12 -2.26
N LEU A 84 -33.50 -0.15 -3.05
CA LEU A 84 -33.77 1.27 -2.84
C LEU A 84 -35.19 1.68 -3.22
N SER A 85 -35.83 1.04 -4.22
CA SER A 85 -37.22 1.33 -4.57
C SER A 85 -38.21 0.75 -3.56
N ASP A 86 -37.87 -0.38 -2.95
CA ASP A 86 -38.82 -1.18 -2.16
C ASP A 86 -38.91 -0.73 -0.70
N SER A 87 -37.96 0.08 -0.21
CA SER A 87 -37.97 0.54 1.18
C SER A 87 -37.27 1.90 1.40
N PRO A 88 -37.89 2.84 2.15
CA PRO A 88 -37.23 4.09 2.55
C PRO A 88 -36.01 3.86 3.45
N ARG A 89 -35.92 2.70 4.13
CA ARG A 89 -34.76 2.33 4.96
C ARG A 89 -33.51 2.10 4.12
N GLY A 90 -33.65 1.67 2.85
CA GLY A 90 -32.53 1.49 1.93
C GLY A 90 -31.82 2.82 1.63
N TRP A 91 -32.58 3.89 1.42
CA TRP A 91 -32.05 5.24 1.19
C TRP A 91 -31.33 5.80 2.40
N ILE A 92 -31.87 5.60 3.61
CA ILE A 92 -31.22 6.03 4.86
C ILE A 92 -29.89 5.29 5.04
N GLY A 93 -29.87 3.97 4.82
CA GLY A 93 -28.65 3.17 4.90
C GLY A 93 -27.59 3.61 3.89
N LEU A 94 -27.97 3.83 2.64
CA LEU A 94 -27.07 4.34 1.61
C LEU A 94 -26.54 5.73 1.96
N GLY A 95 -27.42 6.63 2.41
CA GLY A 95 -27.04 7.98 2.84
C GLY A 95 -26.02 7.96 3.97
N LEU A 96 -26.22 7.10 4.98
CA LEU A 96 -25.28 6.95 6.09
C LEU A 96 -23.91 6.41 5.64
N ILE A 97 -23.90 5.43 4.72
CA ILE A 97 -22.65 4.88 4.15
C ILE A 97 -21.90 5.96 3.38
N LEU A 98 -22.58 6.67 2.47
CA LEU A 98 -21.96 7.72 1.66
C LEU A 98 -21.44 8.87 2.53
N PHE A 99 -22.23 9.30 3.52
CA PHE A 99 -21.80 10.30 4.48
C PHE A 99 -20.55 9.86 5.23
N GLY A 100 -20.54 8.63 5.77
CA GLY A 100 -19.38 8.06 6.45
C GLY A 100 -18.14 7.98 5.56
N GLN A 101 -18.30 7.59 4.29
CA GLN A 101 -17.21 7.55 3.31
C GLN A 101 -16.65 8.93 3.00
N LEU A 102 -17.51 9.93 2.78
CA LEU A 102 -17.10 11.31 2.51
C LEU A 102 -16.43 11.95 3.73
N PHE A 103 -16.96 11.70 4.94
CA PHE A 103 -16.34 12.15 6.18
C PHE A 103 -14.94 11.55 6.35
N LEU A 104 -14.79 10.24 6.19
CA LEU A 104 -13.49 9.58 6.26
C LEU A 104 -12.54 10.08 5.18
N LEU A 105 -13.02 10.30 3.95
CA LEU A 105 -12.21 10.86 2.88
C LEU A 105 -11.67 12.23 3.29
N ALA A 106 -12.54 13.14 3.75
CA ALA A 106 -12.12 14.48 4.18
C ALA A 106 -11.11 14.42 5.34
N PHE A 107 -11.37 13.60 6.36
CA PHE A 107 -10.46 13.40 7.48
C PHE A 107 -9.09 12.91 7.01
N PHE A 108 -9.05 11.87 6.18
CA PHE A 108 -7.81 11.32 5.67
C PHE A 108 -7.10 12.28 4.73
N THR A 109 -7.80 13.04 3.88
CA THR A 109 -7.18 14.06 3.03
C THR A 109 -6.46 15.12 3.86
N VAL A 110 -7.09 15.65 4.92
CA VAL A 110 -6.46 16.63 5.81
C VAL A 110 -5.28 16.01 6.56
N HIS A 111 -5.46 14.84 7.16
CA HIS A 111 -4.41 14.20 7.97
C HIS A 111 -3.22 13.74 7.12
N PHE A 112 -3.47 12.99 6.05
CA PHE A 112 -2.46 12.44 5.14
C PHE A 112 -1.76 13.55 4.36
N GLY A 113 -2.53 14.53 3.86
CA GLY A 113 -1.99 15.68 3.14
C GLY A 113 -1.16 16.58 4.04
N GLY A 114 -1.64 16.87 5.26
CA GLY A 114 -0.90 17.67 6.24
C GLY A 114 0.42 17.01 6.65
N PHE A 115 0.43 15.69 6.84
CA PHE A 115 1.66 14.94 7.09
C PHE A 115 2.65 15.03 5.92
N HIS A 116 2.20 14.84 4.68
CA HIS A 116 3.08 14.94 3.50
C HIS A 116 3.60 16.35 3.26
N TRP A 117 2.79 17.37 3.54
CA TRP A 117 3.19 18.77 3.48
C TRP A 117 4.27 19.08 4.53
N GLY A 118 4.07 18.68 5.79
CA GLY A 118 5.09 18.85 6.82
C GLY A 118 6.38 18.10 6.49
N HIS A 119 6.25 16.89 5.94
CA HIS A 119 7.39 16.10 5.50
C HIS A 119 8.09 16.71 4.28
N SER A 120 7.39 17.36 3.34
CA SER A 120 8.05 18.05 2.23
C SER A 120 8.83 19.27 2.70
N VAL A 121 8.34 20.00 3.70
CA VAL A 121 9.11 21.09 4.33
C VAL A 121 10.40 20.54 4.95
N PHE A 122 10.31 19.42 5.68
CA PHE A 122 11.48 18.73 6.24
C PHE A 122 12.47 18.28 5.15
N VAL A 123 12.00 17.63 4.08
CA VAL A 123 12.87 17.21 2.98
C VAL A 123 13.53 18.42 2.32
N SER A 124 12.75 19.49 2.08
CA SER A 124 13.24 20.71 1.43
C SER A 124 14.29 21.46 2.24
N SER A 125 14.32 21.34 3.57
CA SER A 125 15.38 21.97 4.37
C SER A 125 16.76 21.33 4.18
N PHE A 126 16.83 20.11 3.63
CA PHE A 126 18.09 19.42 3.35
C PHE A 126 18.36 19.26 1.85
N PHE A 127 17.30 19.07 1.07
CA PHE A 127 17.35 18.82 -0.37
C PHE A 127 16.39 19.77 -1.11
N PRO A 128 16.74 21.06 -1.24
CA PRO A 128 15.88 22.03 -1.90
C PRO A 128 15.67 21.69 -3.39
N ILE A 129 14.43 21.84 -3.87
CA ILE A 129 14.04 21.54 -5.26
C ILE A 129 14.56 22.62 -6.23
N SER A 130 14.56 23.87 -5.75
CA SER A 130 14.98 25.06 -6.49
C SER A 130 15.95 25.87 -5.62
N PRO A 131 16.96 26.52 -6.21
CA PRO A 131 17.90 27.35 -5.45
C PRO A 131 17.24 28.56 -4.77
N GLU A 132 16.04 28.95 -5.22
CA GLU A 132 15.26 30.04 -4.63
C GLU A 132 14.32 29.61 -3.50
N THR A 133 14.28 28.32 -3.15
CA THR A 133 13.48 27.79 -2.03
C THR A 133 14.15 28.16 -0.68
N GLY A 134 14.27 29.46 -0.39
CA GLY A 134 15.04 30.01 0.75
C GLY A 134 14.22 30.32 2.01
N ALA A 135 12.89 30.26 1.95
CA ALA A 135 12.05 30.50 3.13
C ALA A 135 11.63 29.17 3.78
N ALA A 136 11.85 29.04 5.09
CA ALA A 136 11.65 27.81 5.89
C ALA A 136 10.22 27.20 5.86
N PHE A 137 9.23 27.89 5.28
CA PHE A 137 7.86 27.40 5.04
C PHE A 137 7.34 27.72 3.62
N GLY A 138 8.23 28.10 2.70
CA GLY A 138 7.90 28.71 1.41
C GLY A 138 7.78 27.76 0.22
N LEU A 139 7.37 26.50 0.43
CA LEU A 139 7.08 25.62 -0.70
C LEU A 139 5.86 26.15 -1.45
N SER A 140 6.09 26.60 -2.68
CA SER A 140 5.05 27.10 -3.57
C SER A 140 4.40 25.94 -4.32
N MET A 141 3.23 26.20 -4.93
CA MET A 141 2.62 25.24 -5.83
C MET A 141 3.53 24.90 -7.04
N ALA A 142 4.39 25.85 -7.45
CA ALA A 142 5.34 25.63 -8.53
C ALA A 142 6.40 24.57 -8.16
N ASP A 143 6.84 24.52 -6.91
CA ASP A 143 7.79 23.51 -6.43
C ASP A 143 7.18 22.10 -6.47
N PHE A 144 5.92 21.95 -6.04
CA PHE A 144 5.21 20.68 -6.13
C PHE A 144 4.98 20.24 -7.57
N LEU A 145 4.64 21.18 -8.47
CA LEU A 145 4.52 20.91 -9.90
C LEU A 145 5.86 20.49 -10.50
N GLU A 146 6.97 21.08 -10.05
CA GLU A 146 8.30 20.71 -10.50
C GLU A 146 8.70 19.30 -10.04
N VAL A 147 8.41 18.94 -8.78
CA VAL A 147 8.57 17.56 -8.27
C VAL A 147 7.74 16.59 -9.10
N LEU A 148 6.48 16.92 -9.36
CA LEU A 148 5.61 16.09 -10.19
C LEU A 148 6.21 15.96 -11.60
N ARG A 149 6.62 17.06 -12.24
CA ARG A 149 7.18 17.05 -13.59
C ARG A 149 8.47 16.24 -13.69
N ARG A 150 9.37 16.36 -12.72
CA ARG A 150 10.66 15.65 -12.70
C ARG A 150 10.52 14.16 -12.37
N TYR A 151 9.64 13.81 -11.44
CA TYR A 151 9.61 12.48 -10.84
C TYR A 151 8.35 11.66 -11.14
N ALA A 152 7.36 12.18 -11.87
CA ALA A 152 6.14 11.45 -12.22
C ALA A 152 6.40 10.14 -12.96
N TRP A 153 7.48 10.04 -13.74
CA TRP A 153 7.83 8.81 -14.44
C TRP A 153 8.13 7.64 -13.50
N PHE A 154 8.47 7.91 -12.24
CA PHE A 154 8.67 6.90 -11.20
C PHE A 154 7.34 6.31 -10.68
N LEU A 155 6.22 7.01 -10.87
CA LEU A 155 4.91 6.59 -10.36
C LEU A 155 4.45 5.22 -10.91
N PRO A 156 4.52 4.93 -12.22
CA PRO A 156 4.19 3.60 -12.74
C PRO A 156 4.99 2.47 -12.06
N LEU A 157 6.27 2.71 -11.76
CA LEU A 157 7.12 1.73 -11.06
C LEU A 157 6.66 1.54 -9.62
N ALA A 158 6.35 2.64 -8.92
CA ALA A 158 5.82 2.58 -7.56
C ALA A 158 4.48 1.85 -7.49
N PHE A 159 3.55 2.12 -8.42
CA PHE A 159 2.29 1.39 -8.53
C PHE A 159 2.51 -0.09 -8.83
N LEU A 160 3.46 -0.43 -9.69
CA LEU A 160 3.80 -1.81 -9.96
C LEU A 160 4.30 -2.53 -8.70
N ALA A 161 5.20 -1.90 -7.93
CA ALA A 161 5.71 -2.45 -6.67
C ALA A 161 4.59 -2.70 -5.65
N GLU A 162 3.67 -1.74 -5.52
CA GLU A 162 2.59 -1.79 -4.53
C GLU A 162 1.29 -2.43 -5.06
N ARG A 163 1.29 -3.01 -6.26
CA ARG A 163 0.08 -3.58 -6.90
C ARG A 163 -0.68 -4.58 -6.03
N HIS A 164 0.03 -5.29 -5.16
CA HIS A 164 -0.55 -6.28 -4.27
C HIS A 164 -1.48 -5.64 -3.21
N LEU A 165 -1.24 -4.39 -2.80
CA LEU A 165 -2.08 -3.65 -1.86
C LEU A 165 -3.45 -3.25 -2.45
N PHE A 166 -3.51 -3.14 -3.78
CA PHE A 166 -4.72 -2.90 -4.56
C PHE A 166 -5.54 -4.17 -4.82
N SER A 167 -5.09 -5.33 -4.32
CA SER A 167 -5.89 -6.55 -4.42
C SER A 167 -7.22 -6.37 -3.70
N LEU A 168 -8.29 -6.75 -4.38
CA LEU A 168 -9.61 -6.79 -3.79
C LEU A 168 -9.61 -7.78 -2.62
N PRO A 169 -10.38 -7.53 -1.54
CA PRO A 169 -10.58 -8.53 -0.51
C PRO A 169 -11.16 -9.78 -1.17
N THR A 170 -10.36 -10.83 -1.30
CA THR A 170 -10.89 -12.12 -1.72
C THR A 170 -11.85 -12.56 -0.62
N THR A 171 -13.09 -12.81 -1.00
CA THR A 171 -14.09 -13.46 -0.15
C THR A 171 -13.71 -14.93 0.06
N HIS A 172 -12.53 -15.17 0.63
CA HIS A 172 -12.14 -16.47 1.15
C HIS A 172 -12.02 -16.40 2.67
N SER A 173 -13.16 -16.12 3.32
CA SER A 173 -13.46 -16.82 4.57
C SER A 173 -13.94 -18.22 4.19
N LYS A 174 -13.01 -19.06 3.74
CA LYS A 174 -13.18 -20.50 3.91
C LYS A 174 -12.97 -20.71 5.40
N HIS A 175 -14.06 -20.69 6.16
CA HIS A 175 -14.06 -21.27 7.49
C HIS A 175 -13.55 -22.71 7.33
N GLU A 176 -12.27 -22.94 7.64
CA GLU A 176 -11.88 -24.17 8.32
C GLU A 176 -12.67 -24.21 9.64
N ARG A 177 -13.90 -24.70 9.56
CA ARG A 177 -14.56 -25.40 10.66
C ARG A 177 -14.50 -26.88 10.31
N THR A 178 -13.34 -27.46 10.50
CA THR A 178 -13.22 -28.88 10.78
C THR A 178 -12.85 -29.02 12.25
N SER A 179 -13.71 -29.76 12.96
CA SER A 179 -13.59 -30.27 14.34
C SER A 179 -14.14 -29.41 15.47
N GLY A 180 -15.30 -29.85 15.99
CA GLY A 180 -15.89 -29.35 17.24
C GLY A 180 -17.39 -29.63 17.36
N ILE A 181 -17.72 -30.90 17.58
CA ILE A 181 -19.02 -31.50 17.91
C ILE A 181 -19.87 -30.66 18.89
N ASN A 182 -21.08 -30.23 18.49
CA ASN A 182 -22.36 -30.32 19.23
C ASN A 182 -23.43 -29.35 18.71
N ALA A 183 -24.63 -29.88 18.53
CA ALA A 183 -25.84 -29.16 18.17
C ALA A 183 -26.51 -28.52 19.41
N GLY A 184 -27.09 -27.34 19.23
CA GLY A 184 -28.07 -26.72 20.12
C GLY A 184 -28.88 -25.67 19.34
N PRO A 185 -30.22 -25.71 19.33
CA PRO A 185 -31.05 -24.77 18.58
C PRO A 185 -31.55 -23.66 19.51
N ALA A 186 -30.67 -22.77 19.95
CA ALA A 186 -31.04 -21.53 20.64
C ALA A 186 -29.79 -20.68 20.77
N ASP A 187 -29.57 -19.75 19.84
CA ASP A 187 -28.79 -18.51 20.02
C ASP A 187 -28.70 -17.77 18.68
N SER A 188 -29.88 -17.47 18.12
CA SER A 188 -30.03 -16.62 16.94
C SER A 188 -30.32 -15.17 17.33
N VAL A 189 -29.59 -14.60 18.31
CA VAL A 189 -29.59 -13.15 18.61
C VAL A 189 -28.24 -12.72 19.20
N ALA A 190 -27.15 -13.08 18.55
CA ALA A 190 -25.85 -12.44 18.80
C ALA A 190 -25.46 -11.70 17.52
N GLY A 191 -25.79 -10.40 17.51
CA GLY A 191 -25.59 -9.49 16.40
C GLY A 191 -24.22 -9.66 15.76
N SER A 192 -24.24 -9.80 14.43
CA SER A 192 -23.12 -9.74 13.51
C SER A 192 -22.27 -8.49 13.76
N LYS A 193 -21.41 -8.51 14.77
CA LYS A 193 -20.24 -7.65 14.92
C LYS A 193 -19.09 -8.26 14.11
N SER A 194 -19.27 -8.29 12.80
CA SER A 194 -18.14 -8.23 11.88
C SER A 194 -18.22 -6.88 11.18
N THR A 195 -18.06 -5.80 11.95
CA THR A 195 -17.35 -4.65 11.43
C THR A 195 -16.00 -5.17 11.00
N LYS A 196 -15.87 -5.58 9.73
CA LYS A 196 -14.60 -5.62 9.03
C LYS A 196 -14.07 -4.21 9.19
N SER A 197 -13.28 -3.96 10.25
CA SER A 197 -12.51 -2.75 10.35
C SER A 197 -11.78 -2.67 9.02
N LEU A 198 -12.05 -1.63 8.23
CA LEU A 198 -11.27 -1.35 7.04
C LEU A 198 -9.81 -1.58 7.45
N ASP A 199 -9.15 -2.56 6.85
CA ASP A 199 -7.76 -2.91 7.19
C ASP A 199 -6.85 -1.78 6.67
N MET A 200 -6.96 -0.63 7.33
CA MET A 200 -6.19 0.57 7.10
C MET A 200 -4.76 0.38 7.60
N GLY A 201 -4.54 -0.61 8.49
CA GLY A 201 -3.22 -0.96 8.99
C GLY A 201 -2.27 -1.37 7.85
N ALA A 202 -2.75 -2.11 6.85
CA ALA A 202 -1.96 -2.47 5.68
C ALA A 202 -1.54 -1.24 4.85
N ALA A 203 -2.47 -0.29 4.62
CA ALA A 203 -2.17 0.95 3.88
C ALA A 203 -1.17 1.82 4.65
N TYR A 204 -1.34 1.94 5.96
CA TYR A 204 -0.44 2.70 6.83
C TYR A 204 0.97 2.11 6.86
N LYS A 205 1.11 0.78 6.91
CA LYS A 205 2.41 0.10 6.86
C LYS A 205 3.18 0.39 5.58
N GLY A 206 2.50 0.44 4.43
CA GLY A 206 3.13 0.76 3.14
C GLY A 206 3.72 2.18 3.13
N VAL A 207 2.91 3.16 3.54
CA VAL A 207 3.35 4.56 3.64
C VAL A 207 4.51 4.70 4.64
N LEU A 208 4.34 4.15 5.85
CA LEU A 208 5.38 4.20 6.88
C LEU A 208 6.70 3.60 6.40
N ARG A 209 6.68 2.47 5.69
CA ARG A 209 7.87 1.85 5.09
C ARG A 209 8.60 2.83 4.17
N ILE A 210 7.89 3.56 3.31
CA ILE A 210 8.51 4.53 2.40
C ILE A 210 9.13 5.69 3.18
N HIS A 211 8.46 6.23 4.21
CA HIS A 211 9.02 7.30 5.03
C HIS A 211 10.25 6.86 5.81
N LEU A 212 10.26 5.64 6.35
CA LEU A 212 11.45 5.08 7.00
C LEU A 212 12.62 4.94 6.03
N LEU A 213 12.38 4.58 4.77
CA LEU A 213 13.42 4.57 3.73
C LEU A 213 13.95 5.97 3.42
N ILE A 214 13.08 7.00 3.43
CA ILE A 214 13.51 8.40 3.28
C ILE A 214 14.40 8.83 4.44
N PHE A 215 14.04 8.51 5.69
CA PHE A 215 14.89 8.78 6.85
C PHE A 215 16.21 8.02 6.81
N PHE A 216 16.20 6.77 6.32
CA PHE A 216 17.42 6.00 6.09
C PHE A 216 18.33 6.69 5.06
N LEU A 217 17.80 7.13 3.92
CA LEU A 217 18.58 7.86 2.90
C LEU A 217 19.19 9.14 3.45
N PHE A 218 18.42 9.88 4.25
CA PHE A 218 18.91 11.06 4.93
C PHE A 218 20.10 10.73 5.85
N GLY A 219 19.96 9.72 6.71
CA GLY A 219 21.04 9.27 7.59
C GLY A 219 22.27 8.78 6.83
N ALA A 220 22.06 8.06 5.72
CA ALA A 220 23.13 7.58 4.88
C ALA A 220 23.91 8.72 4.21
N HIS A 221 23.20 9.74 3.71
CA HIS A 221 23.80 10.94 3.16
C HIS A 221 24.59 11.72 4.21
N ALA A 222 24.02 11.91 5.41
CA ALA A 222 24.69 12.57 6.53
C ALA A 222 25.97 11.82 6.98
N ALA A 223 25.99 10.49 6.83
CA ALA A 223 27.16 9.66 7.09
C ALA A 223 28.21 9.65 5.95
N GLY A 224 27.94 10.34 4.84
CA GLY A 224 28.85 10.39 3.68
C GLY A 224 28.93 9.08 2.90
N LEU A 225 27.91 8.22 2.99
CA LEU A 225 27.87 6.99 2.21
C LEU A 225 27.80 7.31 0.70
N PRO A 226 28.48 6.53 -0.16
CA PRO A 226 28.36 6.69 -1.59
C PRO A 226 26.90 6.57 -2.03
N ASP A 227 26.44 7.53 -2.81
CA ASP A 227 25.10 7.62 -3.39
C ASP A 227 24.63 6.26 -3.95
N PHE A 228 25.48 5.57 -4.70
CA PHE A 228 25.16 4.25 -5.27
C PHE A 228 24.82 3.16 -4.23
N VAL A 229 25.51 3.15 -3.08
CA VAL A 229 25.26 2.18 -2.01
C VAL A 229 23.89 2.46 -1.39
N SER A 230 23.61 3.74 -1.11
CA SER A 230 22.32 4.20 -0.61
C SER A 230 21.17 3.83 -1.56
N TYR A 231 21.37 3.99 -2.87
CA TYR A 231 20.38 3.60 -3.89
C TYR A 231 20.13 2.10 -3.88
N SER A 232 21.21 1.31 -3.90
CA SER A 232 21.12 -0.14 -3.95
C SER A 232 20.32 -0.69 -2.77
N VAL A 233 20.58 -0.20 -1.56
CA VAL A 233 19.83 -0.62 -0.36
C VAL A 233 18.36 -0.26 -0.46
N VAL A 234 18.01 0.94 -0.92
CA VAL A 234 16.61 1.37 -1.00
C VAL A 234 15.85 0.64 -2.09
N TYR A 235 16.43 0.48 -3.27
CA TYR A 235 15.79 -0.26 -4.37
C TYR A 235 15.58 -1.73 -3.99
N LEU A 236 16.59 -2.36 -3.38
CA LEU A 236 16.44 -3.71 -2.85
C LEU A 236 15.41 -3.76 -1.72
N SER A 237 15.41 -2.80 -0.81
CA SER A 237 14.45 -2.79 0.30
C SER A 237 13.04 -2.52 -0.16
N PHE A 238 12.83 -1.75 -1.23
CA PHE A 238 11.51 -1.36 -1.73
C PHE A 238 10.93 -2.37 -2.71
N PHE A 239 11.68 -2.74 -3.75
CA PHE A 239 11.21 -3.59 -4.84
C PHE A 239 11.51 -5.08 -4.64
N PHE A 240 12.54 -5.45 -3.89
CA PHE A 240 12.92 -6.86 -3.80
C PHE A 240 11.86 -7.63 -2.98
N PRO A 241 11.29 -8.72 -3.53
CA PRO A 241 10.23 -9.45 -2.87
C PRO A 241 10.79 -10.44 -1.84
N TRP A 242 11.40 -9.92 -0.77
CA TRP A 242 12.10 -10.69 0.27
C TRP A 242 11.28 -11.89 0.78
N GLN A 243 9.98 -11.71 1.03
CA GLN A 243 9.11 -12.77 1.53
C GLN A 243 8.84 -13.88 0.51
N LYS A 244 8.80 -13.56 -0.80
CA LYS A 244 8.56 -14.55 -1.86
C LYS A 244 9.82 -15.36 -2.16
N VAL A 245 10.99 -14.77 -1.97
CA VAL A 245 12.29 -15.37 -2.27
C VAL A 245 12.83 -16.17 -1.08
N PHE A 246 12.74 -15.62 0.13
CA PHE A 246 13.33 -16.23 1.33
C PHE A 246 12.30 -16.92 2.24
N GLY A 247 11.01 -16.83 1.93
CA GLY A 247 9.93 -17.38 2.75
C GLY A 247 9.66 -16.56 4.01
N ALA A 248 8.48 -16.72 4.60
CA ALA A 248 8.19 -16.13 5.90
C ALA A 248 9.05 -16.83 6.98
N PRO A 249 9.64 -16.10 7.94
CA PRO A 249 10.33 -16.72 9.06
C PRO A 249 9.36 -17.66 9.77
N LYS A 250 9.76 -18.93 9.97
CA LYS A 250 8.98 -19.92 10.73
C LYS A 250 8.64 -19.30 12.09
N GLN A 251 7.35 -19.22 12.42
CA GLN A 251 6.96 -18.82 13.77
C GLN A 251 7.57 -19.83 14.77
N PRO A 252 8.34 -19.37 15.77
CA PRO A 252 8.84 -20.23 16.82
C PRO A 252 7.69 -20.53 17.78
N GLY A 253 6.96 -21.62 17.56
CA GLY A 253 5.84 -21.98 18.44
C GLY A 253 4.95 -23.15 17.99
N GLY A 254 5.45 -24.05 17.15
CA GLY A 254 4.77 -25.29 16.79
C GLY A 254 5.61 -26.50 17.17
N ALA A 255 5.74 -26.75 18.48
CA ALA A 255 6.24 -27.99 19.06
C ALA A 255 5.30 -28.36 20.20
#